data_AF-A0A7X7J291-F1
#
_entry.id   AF-A0A7X7J291-F1
#
_cell.length_a   1.000
_cell.length_b   1.000
_cell.length_c   1.000
_cell.angle_alpha   90.00
_cell.angle_beta   90.00
_cell.angle_gamma   90.00
#
_symmetry.space_group_name_H-M   'P 1'
#
loop_
_entity.id
_entity.type
_entity.pdbx_description
1 polymer ?
#
loop_
_entity_poly.entity_id
_entity_poly.type
_entity_poly.pdbx_seq_one_letter_code
_entity_poly.pdbx_strand_id
1 'polypeptide(L)' 'MPSIPYLSWDGWNVWLPLWIPFLLVTVPTAILWLRSRGRIPPGNCRKCGYNLTGNVSGVCPECGESAR' A
#
# COMPACT_ATOMS: atom_id res chain seq x y z
N MET A 1 28.64 -53.67 -5.91
CA MET A 1 28.49 -52.25 -5.52
C MET A 1 27.19 -51.74 -6.15
N PRO A 2 26.16 -51.41 -5.36
CA PRO A 2 24.91 -50.88 -5.91
C PRO A 2 25.05 -49.36 -6.15
N SER A 3 24.66 -48.93 -7.33
CA SER A 3 24.52 -47.53 -7.73
C SER A 3 23.31 -46.91 -7.04
N ILE A 4 23.53 -45.81 -6.31
CA ILE A 4 22.50 -45.08 -5.54
C ILE A 4 21.70 -44.16 -6.50
N PRO A 5 20.37 -44.32 -6.65
CA PRO A 5 19.53 -43.47 -7.49
C PRO A 5 18.76 -42.47 -6.62
N TYR A 6 19.44 -41.55 -5.94
CA TYR A 6 18.77 -40.53 -5.11
C TYR A 6 19.34 -39.15 -5.41
N LEU A 7 19.07 -38.62 -6.60
CA LEU A 7 19.24 -37.18 -6.81
C LEU A 7 18.37 -36.64 -7.95
N SER A 8 17.15 -37.15 -8.11
CA SER A 8 16.11 -36.39 -8.81
C SER A 8 15.58 -35.34 -7.83
N TRP A 9 16.26 -34.19 -7.78
CA TRP A 9 15.63 -32.97 -7.26
C TRP A 9 14.48 -32.65 -8.22
N ASP A 10 13.29 -33.16 -7.92
CA ASP A 10 12.07 -32.65 -8.54
C ASP A 10 12.01 -31.17 -8.17
N GLY A 11 12.43 -30.32 -9.10
CA GLY A 11 12.44 -28.88 -8.93
C GLY A 11 11.00 -28.41 -8.87
N TRP A 12 10.46 -28.26 -7.66
CA TRP A 12 9.15 -27.66 -7.45
C TRP A 12 9.22 -26.19 -7.89
N ASN A 13 8.80 -25.92 -9.13
CA ASN A 13 8.61 -24.57 -9.64
C ASN A 13 7.31 -23.99 -9.08
N VAL A 14 7.43 -23.30 -7.96
CA VAL A 14 6.31 -22.57 -7.38
C VAL A 14 6.27 -21.18 -8.00
N TRP A 15 5.37 -21.00 -8.95
CA TRP A 15 5.05 -19.68 -9.49
C TRP A 15 4.20 -18.95 -8.46
N LEU A 16 4.86 -18.18 -7.60
CA LEU A 16 4.21 -17.27 -6.67
C LEU A 16 3.88 -15.96 -7.39
N PRO A 17 2.60 -15.69 -7.63
CA PRO A 17 2.22 -14.47 -8.30
C PRO A 17 2.53 -13.27 -7.39
N LEU A 18 3.35 -12.33 -7.86
CA LEU A 18 3.85 -11.20 -7.05
C LEU A 18 2.77 -10.24 -6.53
N TRP A 19 1.61 -10.20 -7.17
CA TRP A 19 0.44 -9.44 -6.69
C TRP A 19 -0.05 -9.88 -5.30
N ILE A 20 0.10 -11.16 -4.92
CA ILE A 20 -0.35 -11.65 -3.60
C ILE A 20 0.43 -11.00 -2.46
N PRO A 21 1.78 -11.14 -2.37
CA PRO A 21 2.55 -10.46 -1.32
C PRO A 21 2.43 -8.94 -1.43
N PHE A 22 2.30 -8.39 -2.65
CA PHE A 22 2.12 -6.96 -2.85
C PHE A 22 0.81 -6.45 -2.23
N LEU A 23 -0.32 -7.13 -2.46
CA LEU A 23 -1.61 -6.77 -1.84
C LEU A 23 -1.59 -7.00 -0.34
N LEU A 24 -0.96 -8.09 0.12
CA LEU A 24 -0.88 -8.43 1.53
C LEU A 24 -0.13 -7.36 2.34
N VAL A 25 0.85 -6.68 1.73
CA VAL A 25 1.55 -5.55 2.37
C VAL A 25 0.82 -4.23 2.13
N THR A 26 0.40 -3.93 0.91
CA THR A 26 -0.17 -2.61 0.57
C THR A 26 -1.52 -2.34 1.22
N VAL A 27 -2.39 -3.35 1.37
CA VAL A 27 -3.72 -3.20 1.98
C VAL A 27 -3.65 -2.77 3.45
N PRO A 28 -2.95 -3.48 4.37
CA PRO A 28 -2.85 -3.05 5.77
C PRO A 28 -2.10 -1.72 5.91
N THR A 29 -1.06 -1.48 5.10
CA THR A 29 -0.37 -0.18 5.08
C THR A 29 -1.32 0.95 4.68
N ALA A 30 -2.13 0.77 3.65
CA ALA A 30 -3.14 1.75 3.23
C ALA A 30 -4.21 1.95 4.30
N ILE A 31 -4.72 0.88 4.92
CA ILE A 31 -5.72 0.97 6.00
C ILE A 31 -5.16 1.72 7.22
N LEU A 32 -3.94 1.39 7.65
CA LEU A 32 -3.27 2.07 8.77
C LEU A 32 -2.96 3.53 8.44
N TRP A 33 -2.58 3.82 7.19
CA TRP A 33 -2.34 5.18 6.71
C TRP A 33 -3.63 6.01 6.65
N LEU A 34 -4.73 5.44 6.20
CA LEU A 34 -6.05 6.08 6.20
C LEU A 34 -6.60 6.26 7.63
N ARG A 35 -6.40 5.27 8.52
CA ARG A 35 -6.78 5.37 9.94
C ARG A 35 -5.94 6.41 10.69
N SER A 36 -4.64 6.48 10.44
CA SER A 36 -3.77 7.51 11.03
C SER A 36 -4.09 8.91 10.49
N ARG A 37 -4.54 9.02 9.23
CA ARG A 37 -5.20 10.22 8.69
C ARG A 37 -6.54 10.58 9.35
N GLY A 38 -7.10 9.73 10.21
CA GLY A 38 -8.22 10.13 11.08
C GLY A 38 -7.84 11.27 12.03
N ARG A 39 -6.54 11.47 12.33
CA ARG A 39 -5.99 12.57 13.15
C ARG A 39 -5.34 13.66 12.30
N ILE A 40 -5.98 14.04 11.19
CA ILE A 40 -5.47 15.16 10.41
C ILE A 40 -5.68 16.45 11.21
N PRO A 41 -4.60 17.20 11.52
CA PRO A 41 -4.73 18.49 12.18
C PRO A 41 -5.54 19.46 11.31
N PRO A 42 -6.25 20.44 11.92
CA PRO A 42 -6.99 21.44 11.16
C PRO A 42 -6.07 22.14 10.16
N GLY A 43 -6.48 22.19 8.89
CA GLY A 43 -5.69 22.79 7.81
C GLY A 43 -5.07 21.80 6.80
N ASN A 44 -5.31 20.50 6.92
CA ASN A 44 -4.85 19.50 5.94
C ASN A 44 -6.04 18.74 5.29
N CYS A 45 -5.85 18.33 4.05
CA CYS A 45 -6.82 17.60 3.24
C CYS A 45 -7.10 16.20 3.80
N ARG A 46 -8.38 15.87 4.09
CA ARG A 46 -8.76 14.59 4.73
C ARG A 46 -8.47 13.34 3.90
N LYS A 47 -8.44 13.48 2.58
CA LYS A 47 -8.31 12.38 1.61
C LYS A 47 -6.88 12.14 1.16
N CYS A 48 -6.14 13.23 0.97
CA CYS A 48 -4.82 13.27 0.36
C CYS A 48 -3.70 13.75 1.29
N GLY A 49 -4.03 14.24 2.49
CA GLY A 49 -3.09 14.73 3.51
C GLY A 49 -2.29 15.96 3.11
N TYR A 50 -2.56 16.52 1.92
CA TYR A 50 -1.96 17.74 1.43
C TYR A 50 -2.21 18.87 2.43
N ASN A 51 -1.18 19.68 2.64
CA ASN A 51 -1.29 20.82 3.53
C ASN A 51 -2.08 21.92 2.83
N LEU A 52 -3.30 22.19 3.31
CA LEU A 52 -4.18 23.24 2.81
C LEU A 52 -4.00 24.56 3.58
N THR A 53 -3.05 24.65 4.53
CA THR A 53 -2.75 25.92 5.19
C THR A 53 -2.28 26.94 4.15
N GLY A 54 -3.09 27.98 3.94
CA GLY A 54 -2.85 29.01 2.92
C GLY A 54 -3.45 28.75 1.54
N ASN A 55 -4.18 27.65 1.33
CA ASN A 55 -4.88 27.43 0.07
C ASN A 55 -6.16 28.30 -0.02
N VAL A 56 -6.10 29.39 -0.78
CA VAL A 56 -7.21 30.33 -0.98
C VAL A 56 -8.43 29.71 -1.67
N SER A 57 -8.24 28.65 -2.46
CA SER A 57 -9.34 28.01 -3.18
C SER A 57 -10.16 27.06 -2.31
N GLY A 58 -9.64 26.64 -1.14
CA GLY A 58 -10.30 25.64 -0.29
C GLY A 58 -10.48 24.26 -0.95
N VAL A 59 -9.85 24.01 -2.11
CA VAL A 59 -9.92 22.75 -2.85
C VAL A 59 -8.53 22.17 -3.00
N CYS A 60 -8.38 20.90 -2.65
CA CYS A 60 -7.14 20.15 -2.79
C CYS A 60 -6.67 20.06 -4.26
N PRO A 61 -5.46 20.52 -4.61
CA PRO A 61 -4.96 20.46 -5.99
C PRO A 61 -4.63 19.02 -6.45
N GLU A 62 -4.28 18.14 -5.53
CA GLU A 62 -3.92 16.73 -5.84
C GLU A 62 -5.14 15.82 -6.07
N CYS A 63 -6.28 16.18 -5.51
CA CYS A 63 -7.37 15.24 -5.27
C CYS A 63 -8.78 15.83 -5.47
N GLY A 64 -8.88 17.14 -5.69
CA GLY A 64 -10.14 17.84 -5.93
C GLY A 64 -11.09 17.91 -4.72
N GLU A 65 -10.69 17.39 -3.56
CA GLU A 65 -11.55 17.38 -2.37
C GLU A 65 -11.70 18.79 -1.79
N SER A 66 -12.94 19.21 -1.53
CA SER A 66 -13.26 20.47 -0.87
C SER A 66 -12.96 20.40 0.62
N ALA A 67 -12.28 21.41 1.16
CA ALA A 67 -12.08 21.60 2.58
C ALA A 67 -13.43 21.88 3.24
N ARG A 68 -13.99 20.87 3.91
CA ARG A 68 -15.20 21.00 4.74
C ARG A 68 -14.88 20.67 6.18
#